data_AF-W4QRS3-F1
#
_entry.id   AF-W4QRS3-F1
#
_cell.length_a   1.000
_cell.length_b   1.000
_cell.length_c   1.000
_cell.angle_alpha   90.00
_cell.angle_beta   90.00
_cell.angle_gamma   90.00
#
_symmetry.space_group_name_H-M   'P 1'
#
loop_
_entity.id
_entity.type
_entity.pdbx_description
1 polymer ?
#
loop_
_entity_poly.entity_id
_entity_poly.type
_entity_poly.pdbx_seq_one_letter_code
_entity_poly.pdbx_strand_id
1 'polypeptide(L)'
;MDRRKAQSYIGKLVKVDMAQQGTYCATLKDVIAEPRKPWKGIVQIKAVLVLPEFNESNPLMQQLPFKKNEEVELDGAKLSPLANEELPEDFTKSLITASEKRIKQLRCARQATLDKEKLLLDLIESLNSNDNQEHVDSCEEDILYTFHHDGDKYILVDNQDERLELEDCPFIFNWSVKGQHQTGQYDTNGCFIAESGERYYPKEGAVFTISKDQFDPYVILRNELEPTALLSLEKNLHAYQMKHDHLIECHNTLLSQLLKVDGQKSFKGVNFLTYKNNADLVIVQHHYERELHNHKKDKVYDRFEFTTNQGKRSVVMYTNEYSR
;
A
#
# COMPACT_ATOMS: atom_id res chain seq x y z
N MET A 1 37.56 7.37 -22.03
CA MET A 1 38.78 6.82 -22.68
C MET A 1 39.44 7.90 -23.55
N ASP A 2 40.74 7.82 -23.86
CA ASP A 2 41.40 8.83 -24.70
C ASP A 2 41.14 8.62 -26.20
N ARG A 3 41.21 9.71 -26.99
CA ARG A 3 40.95 9.71 -28.45
C ARG A 3 41.68 8.61 -29.22
N ARG A 4 42.97 8.42 -28.93
CA ARG A 4 43.80 7.39 -29.61
C ARG A 4 43.31 5.97 -29.29
N LYS A 5 42.91 5.75 -28.03
CA LYS A 5 42.35 4.46 -27.59
C LYS A 5 40.96 4.26 -28.19
N ALA A 6 40.13 5.30 -28.29
CA ALA A 6 38.81 5.18 -28.93
C ALA A 6 38.91 4.74 -30.40
N GLN A 7 39.87 5.27 -31.16
CA GLN A 7 40.09 4.87 -32.56
C GLN A 7 40.43 3.38 -32.71
N SER A 8 41.16 2.77 -31.77
CA SER A 8 41.45 1.33 -31.80
C SER A 8 40.27 0.45 -31.37
N TYR A 9 39.19 1.05 -30.88
CA TYR A 9 37.95 0.38 -30.46
C TYR A 9 36.81 0.53 -31.47
N ILE A 10 37.05 1.15 -32.64
CA ILE A 10 36.08 1.15 -33.74
C ILE A 10 35.78 -0.30 -34.16
N GLY A 11 34.50 -0.64 -34.26
CA GLY A 11 33.99 -1.98 -34.51
C GLY A 11 33.90 -2.86 -33.25
N LYS A 12 34.42 -2.43 -32.09
CA LYS A 12 34.42 -3.20 -30.84
C LYS A 12 33.29 -2.78 -29.90
N LEU A 13 33.03 -3.65 -28.91
CA LEU A 13 32.08 -3.36 -27.84
C LEU A 13 32.65 -2.36 -26.83
N VAL A 14 31.83 -1.42 -26.43
CA VAL A 14 32.11 -0.38 -25.44
C VAL A 14 30.96 -0.28 -24.44
N LYS A 15 31.30 0.07 -23.20
CA LYS A 15 30.34 0.42 -22.15
C LYS A 15 29.96 1.88 -22.31
N VAL A 16 28.65 2.14 -22.35
CA VAL A 16 28.05 3.48 -22.34
C VAL A 16 27.46 3.73 -20.96
N ASP A 17 27.99 4.72 -20.26
CA ASP A 17 27.55 5.09 -18.91
C ASP A 17 26.76 6.40 -18.95
N MET A 18 25.46 6.33 -18.62
CA MET A 18 24.56 7.48 -18.57
C MET A 18 24.17 7.84 -17.14
N ALA A 19 24.95 7.40 -16.14
CA ALA A 19 24.68 7.62 -14.73
C ALA A 19 23.27 7.19 -14.33
N GLN A 20 22.41 8.12 -13.90
CA GLN A 20 21.03 7.85 -13.47
C GLN A 20 20.14 7.28 -14.58
N GLN A 21 20.52 7.46 -15.85
CA GLN A 21 19.77 6.90 -16.99
C GLN A 21 20.24 5.49 -17.38
N GLY A 22 21.06 4.84 -16.54
CA GLY A 22 21.48 3.46 -16.73
C GLY A 22 22.79 3.30 -17.50
N THR A 23 23.13 2.04 -17.76
CA THR A 23 24.37 1.64 -18.44
C THR A 23 24.05 0.67 -19.56
N TYR A 24 24.68 0.86 -20.72
CA TYR A 24 24.44 0.10 -21.94
C TYR A 24 25.72 -0.49 -22.50
N CYS A 25 25.58 -1.54 -23.29
CA CYS A 25 26.63 -2.09 -24.14
C CYS A 25 26.32 -1.70 -25.58
N ALA A 26 27.32 -1.15 -26.27
CA ALA A 26 27.18 -0.66 -27.64
C ALA A 26 28.41 -1.00 -28.48
N THR A 27 28.24 -1.06 -29.80
CA THR A 27 29.35 -1.16 -30.74
C THR A 27 29.78 0.24 -31.17
N LEU A 28 31.04 0.61 -30.97
CA LEU A 28 31.57 1.90 -31.44
C LEU A 28 31.73 1.87 -32.97
N LYS A 29 30.96 2.68 -33.68
CA LYS A 29 30.95 2.75 -35.16
C LYS A 29 31.97 3.75 -35.68
N ASP A 30 32.04 4.92 -35.05
CA ASP A 30 32.92 6.00 -35.49
C ASP A 30 33.35 6.90 -34.33
N VAL A 31 34.43 7.65 -34.53
CA VAL A 31 35.01 8.59 -33.57
C VAL A 31 35.17 9.96 -34.23
N ILE A 32 34.32 10.90 -33.84
CA ILE A 32 34.36 12.30 -34.27
C ILE A 32 35.25 13.07 -33.30
N ALA A 33 36.32 13.68 -33.80
CA ALA A 33 37.26 14.40 -32.96
C ALA A 33 37.78 15.69 -33.61
N GLU A 34 36.96 16.73 -33.49
CA GLU A 34 37.26 18.08 -33.95
C GLU A 34 38.40 18.73 -33.14
N PRO A 35 39.19 19.63 -33.74
CA PRO A 35 40.22 20.37 -33.02
C PRO A 35 39.61 21.17 -31.85
N ARG A 36 40.24 21.09 -30.67
CA ARG A 36 39.87 21.84 -29.45
C ARG A 36 38.50 21.51 -28.83
N LYS A 37 37.82 20.44 -29.27
CA LYS A 37 36.58 19.95 -28.65
C LYS A 37 36.79 18.54 -28.06
N PRO A 38 36.00 18.15 -27.04
CA PRO A 38 35.94 16.76 -26.61
C PRO A 38 35.51 15.88 -27.78
N TRP A 39 36.08 14.67 -27.86
CA TRP A 39 35.73 13.73 -28.91
C TRP A 39 34.38 13.09 -28.61
N LYS A 40 33.66 12.70 -29.66
CA LYS A 40 32.38 12.02 -29.59
C LYS A 40 32.45 10.69 -30.33
N GLY A 41 31.72 9.70 -29.85
CA GLY A 41 31.60 8.41 -30.51
C GLY A 41 30.19 8.24 -31.08
N ILE A 42 30.10 7.75 -32.31
CA ILE A 42 28.84 7.19 -32.83
C ILE A 42 28.80 5.74 -32.38
N VAL A 43 27.79 5.36 -31.61
CA VAL A 43 27.66 4.00 -31.06
C VAL A 43 26.32 3.40 -31.45
N GLN A 44 26.31 2.08 -31.70
CA GLN A 44 25.09 1.31 -31.93
C GLN A 44 24.75 0.50 -30.69
N ILE A 45 23.60 0.76 -30.06
CA ILE A 45 23.19 0.10 -28.82
C ILE A 45 22.85 -1.38 -29.07
N LYS A 46 23.46 -2.27 -28.28
CA LYS A 46 23.29 -3.73 -28.40
C LYS A 46 22.56 -4.34 -27.21
N ALA A 47 22.85 -3.89 -26.00
CA ALA A 47 22.28 -4.47 -24.79
C ALA A 47 22.21 -3.47 -23.63
N VAL A 48 21.39 -3.79 -22.64
CA VAL A 48 21.24 -3.05 -21.38
C VAL A 48 22.02 -3.79 -20.29
N LEU A 49 22.92 -3.09 -19.60
CA LEU A 49 23.72 -3.64 -18.51
C LEU A 49 23.13 -3.27 -17.14
N VAL A 50 22.69 -2.03 -16.99
CA VAL A 50 22.09 -1.49 -15.76
C VAL A 50 20.91 -0.61 -16.15
N LEU A 51 19.77 -0.79 -15.47
CA LEU A 51 18.58 0.02 -15.68
C LEU A 51 18.75 1.45 -15.11
N PRO A 52 17.99 2.43 -15.62
CA PRO A 52 17.85 3.73 -15.00
C PRO A 52 17.42 3.65 -13.53
N GLU A 53 17.77 4.67 -12.75
CA GLU A 53 17.26 4.85 -11.40
C GLU A 53 15.79 5.27 -11.43
N PHE A 54 14.97 4.68 -10.57
CA PHE A 54 13.58 5.08 -10.41
C PHE A 54 13.52 6.35 -9.57
N ASN A 55 12.82 7.36 -10.06
CA ASN A 55 12.50 8.55 -9.27
C ASN A 55 11.01 8.49 -8.88
N GLU A 56 10.73 8.62 -7.59
CA GLU A 56 9.38 8.54 -7.00
C GLU A 56 8.42 9.58 -7.58
N SER A 57 8.94 10.71 -8.09
CA SER A 57 8.12 11.79 -8.67
C SER A 57 7.58 11.48 -10.07
N ASN A 58 7.98 10.38 -10.72
CA ASN A 58 7.44 9.99 -12.02
C ASN A 58 7.27 8.45 -12.12
N PRO A 59 6.09 7.92 -11.75
CA PRO A 59 5.83 6.48 -11.70
C PRO A 59 5.64 5.84 -13.07
N LEU A 60 5.52 6.63 -14.15
CA LEU A 60 5.62 6.09 -15.50
C LEU A 60 7.07 5.67 -15.70
N MET A 61 7.30 4.35 -15.75
CA MET A 61 8.58 3.73 -16.14
C MET A 61 9.31 4.66 -17.10
N GLN A 62 10.40 5.29 -16.64
CA GLN A 62 11.21 6.13 -17.52
C GLN A 62 11.50 5.30 -18.76
N GLN A 63 10.96 5.73 -19.91
CA GLN A 63 11.21 5.04 -21.16
C GLN A 63 12.72 4.93 -21.31
N LEU A 64 13.22 3.73 -21.60
CA LEU A 64 14.65 3.55 -21.81
C LEU A 64 15.11 4.61 -22.82
N PRO A 65 16.18 5.38 -22.51
CA PRO A 65 16.68 6.44 -23.39
C PRO A 65 17.04 5.93 -24.78
N PHE A 66 17.31 4.63 -24.91
CA PHE A 66 17.70 4.00 -26.16
C PHE A 66 16.93 2.72 -26.47
N LYS A 67 16.76 2.46 -27.76
CA LYS A 67 16.15 1.26 -28.34
C LYS A 67 17.22 0.31 -28.89
N LYS A 68 16.79 -0.93 -29.17
CA LYS A 68 17.62 -1.96 -29.81
C LYS A 68 18.17 -1.46 -31.14
N ASN A 69 19.49 -1.57 -31.33
CA ASN A 69 20.24 -1.17 -32.53
C ASN A 69 20.15 0.33 -32.88
N GLU A 70 19.71 1.18 -31.96
CA GLU A 70 19.71 2.62 -32.16
C GLU A 70 21.15 3.14 -32.27
N GLU A 71 21.39 4.01 -33.25
CA GLU A 71 22.67 4.70 -33.42
C GLU A 71 22.60 6.09 -32.81
N VAL A 72 23.50 6.36 -31.87
CA VAL A 72 23.51 7.60 -31.09
C VAL A 72 24.90 8.19 -31.01
N GLU A 73 24.97 9.52 -31.06
CA GLU A 73 26.21 10.28 -30.86
C GLU A 73 26.36 10.61 -29.38
N LEU A 74 27.43 10.13 -28.76
CA LEU A 74 27.70 10.32 -27.33
C LEU A 74 29.07 10.92 -27.08
N ASP A 75 29.17 11.70 -26.01
CA ASP A 75 30.44 12.24 -25.54
C ASP A 75 31.39 11.11 -25.13
N GLY A 76 32.65 11.21 -25.54
CA GLY A 76 33.70 10.27 -25.19
C GLY A 76 33.94 10.07 -23.69
N ALA A 77 33.52 11.02 -22.85
CA ALA A 77 33.52 10.89 -21.40
C ALA A 77 32.57 9.77 -20.91
N LYS A 78 31.47 9.51 -21.64
CA LYS A 78 30.48 8.47 -21.32
C LYS A 78 30.86 7.09 -21.83
N LEU A 79 31.94 7.01 -22.62
CA LEU A 79 32.37 5.79 -23.29
C LEU A 79 33.61 5.22 -22.60
N SER A 80 33.51 3.96 -22.18
CA SER A 80 34.62 3.21 -21.58
C SER A 80 34.77 1.82 -22.22
N PRO A 81 35.99 1.26 -22.27
CA PRO A 81 36.19 -0.11 -22.76
C PRO A 81 35.39 -1.10 -21.92
N LEU A 82 34.72 -2.05 -22.57
CA LEU A 82 34.08 -3.16 -21.85
C LEU A 82 35.19 -4.17 -21.49
N ALA A 83 35.33 -4.48 -20.19
CA ALA A 83 36.41 -5.34 -19.69
C ALA A 83 36.24 -6.82 -20.05
N ASN A 84 34.99 -7.27 -20.25
CA ASN A 84 34.66 -8.62 -20.67
C ASN A 84 34.18 -8.61 -22.13
N GLU A 85 34.78 -9.46 -22.95
CA GLU A 85 34.39 -9.65 -24.37
C GLU A 85 33.16 -10.56 -24.53
N GLU A 86 32.62 -11.10 -23.44
CA GLU A 86 31.36 -11.83 -23.48
C GLU A 86 30.25 -10.89 -23.93
N LEU A 87 29.77 -11.13 -25.16
CA LEU A 87 28.63 -10.46 -25.73
C LEU A 87 27.45 -10.63 -24.76
N PRO A 88 26.92 -9.54 -24.18
CA PRO A 88 25.65 -9.63 -23.50
C PRO A 88 24.62 -10.20 -24.50
N GLU A 89 23.77 -11.08 -24.00
CA GLU A 89 22.69 -11.67 -24.79
C GLU A 89 21.84 -10.58 -25.46
N ASP A 90 21.05 -10.97 -26.48
CA ASP A 90 20.17 -10.08 -27.25
C ASP A 90 19.51 -8.99 -26.37
N PHE A 91 19.33 -7.78 -26.92
CA PHE A 91 18.85 -6.60 -26.18
C PHE A 91 17.69 -6.92 -25.22
N THR A 92 16.69 -7.66 -25.72
CA THR A 92 15.51 -8.06 -24.93
C THR A 92 15.89 -8.93 -23.72
N LYS A 93 16.77 -9.92 -23.91
CA LYS A 93 17.23 -10.77 -22.81
C LYS A 93 18.06 -9.98 -21.81
N SER A 94 18.97 -9.13 -22.28
CA SER A 94 19.76 -8.27 -21.41
C SER A 94 18.89 -7.34 -20.55
N LEU A 95 17.78 -6.85 -21.13
CA LEU A 95 16.80 -6.04 -20.42
C LEU A 95 16.06 -6.83 -19.35
N ILE A 96 15.63 -8.06 -19.65
CA ILE A 96 15.00 -8.97 -18.67
C ILE A 96 15.98 -9.25 -17.52
N THR A 97 17.21 -9.66 -17.82
CA THR A 97 18.22 -9.96 -16.80
C THR A 97 18.55 -8.74 -15.94
N ALA A 98 18.67 -7.56 -16.54
CA ALA A 98 18.88 -6.31 -15.79
C ALA A 98 17.68 -5.98 -14.89
N SER A 99 16.45 -6.25 -15.35
CA SER A 99 15.23 -6.07 -14.58
C SER A 99 15.13 -7.04 -13.41
N GLU A 100 15.38 -8.33 -13.62
CA GLU A 100 15.40 -9.35 -12.56
C GLU A 100 16.44 -9.03 -11.50
N LYS A 101 17.64 -8.62 -11.91
CA LYS A 101 18.70 -8.19 -11.00
C LYS A 101 18.26 -6.99 -10.15
N ARG A 102 17.59 -6.01 -10.77
CA ARG A 102 17.08 -4.82 -10.06
C ARG A 102 15.97 -5.19 -9.08
N ILE A 103 15.03 -6.04 -9.47
CA ILE A 103 13.97 -6.56 -8.57
C ILE A 103 14.60 -7.26 -7.37
N LYS A 104 15.61 -8.11 -7.60
CA LYS A 104 16.33 -8.79 -6.51
C LYS A 104 16.99 -7.80 -5.56
N GLN A 105 17.66 -6.77 -6.07
CA GLN A 105 18.27 -5.71 -5.26
C GLN A 105 17.23 -4.97 -4.41
N LEU A 106 16.08 -4.61 -5.00
CA LEU A 106 14.99 -3.93 -4.29
C LEU A 106 14.40 -4.82 -3.18
N ARG A 107 14.22 -6.12 -3.45
CA ARG A 107 13.77 -7.09 -2.43
C ARG A 107 14.76 -7.21 -1.27
N CYS A 108 16.05 -7.30 -1.56
CA CYS A 108 17.08 -7.33 -0.53
C CYS A 108 17.12 -6.04 0.29
N ALA A 109 17.00 -4.87 -0.36
CA ALA A 109 16.96 -3.58 0.34
C ALA A 109 15.72 -3.48 1.25
N ARG A 110 14.54 -3.88 0.75
CA ARG A 110 13.31 -3.94 1.54
C ARG A 110 13.47 -4.86 2.76
N GLN A 111 14.02 -6.06 2.58
CA GLN A 111 14.24 -6.97 3.70
C GLN A 111 15.17 -6.36 4.75
N ALA A 112 16.28 -5.73 4.32
CA ALA A 112 17.18 -5.05 5.24
C ALA A 112 16.51 -3.88 5.99
N THR A 113 15.56 -3.19 5.37
CA THR A 113 14.75 -2.16 6.04
C THR A 113 13.80 -2.79 7.07
N LEU A 114 13.10 -3.87 6.72
CA LEU A 114 12.24 -4.60 7.65
C LEU A 114 13.02 -5.16 8.85
N ASP A 115 14.23 -5.67 8.61
CA ASP A 115 15.10 -6.17 9.69
C ASP A 115 15.51 -5.03 10.63
N LYS A 116 15.80 -3.83 10.11
CA LYS A 116 16.08 -2.64 10.93
C LYS A 116 14.86 -2.18 11.71
N GLU A 117 13.70 -2.17 11.08
CA GLU A 117 12.42 -1.84 11.72
C GLU A 117 12.16 -2.78 12.90
N LYS A 118 12.33 -4.08 12.69
CA LYS A 118 12.23 -5.08 13.76
C LYS A 118 13.20 -4.80 14.91
N LEU A 119 14.48 -4.51 14.60
CA LEU A 119 15.46 -4.16 15.65
C LEU A 119 15.06 -2.93 16.46
N LEU A 120 14.41 -1.95 15.83
CA LEU A 120 13.90 -0.76 16.52
C LEU A 120 12.68 -1.10 17.39
N LEU A 121 11.78 -1.96 16.91
CA LEU A 121 10.64 -2.45 17.71
C LEU A 121 11.12 -3.26 18.93
N ASP A 122 12.07 -4.17 18.74
CA ASP A 122 12.68 -4.96 19.83
C ASP A 122 13.38 -4.02 20.85
N LEU A 123 14.02 -2.95 20.37
CA LEU A 123 14.61 -1.93 21.23
C LEU A 123 13.54 -1.18 22.05
N ILE A 124 12.45 -0.73 21.41
CA ILE A 124 11.34 -0.06 22.07
C ILE A 124 10.73 -0.97 23.15
N GLU A 125 10.48 -2.23 22.84
CA GLU A 125 9.94 -3.21 23.80
C GLU A 125 10.89 -3.43 24.99
N SER A 126 12.20 -3.47 24.74
CA SER A 126 13.21 -3.59 25.80
C SER A 126 13.29 -2.35 26.70
N LEU A 127 13.03 -1.15 26.15
CA LEU A 127 12.99 0.11 26.90
C LEU A 127 11.70 0.24 27.72
N ASN A 128 10.56 -0.17 27.15
CA ASN A 128 9.25 -0.18 27.81
C ASN A 128 9.11 -1.28 28.88
N SER A 129 10.01 -2.26 28.91
CA SER A 129 10.03 -3.31 29.95
C SER A 129 10.54 -2.83 31.32
N ASN A 130 11.04 -1.58 31.43
CA ASN A 130 11.57 -1.01 32.68
C ASN A 130 10.77 0.18 33.25
N ASP A 131 9.73 0.65 32.58
CA ASP A 131 8.87 1.70 33.12
C ASP A 131 7.42 1.47 32.71
N ASN A 132 6.51 1.76 33.63
CA ASN A 132 5.08 1.46 33.50
C ASN A 132 4.49 1.94 32.17
N GLN A 133 3.59 1.11 31.64
CA GLN A 133 2.65 1.35 30.54
C GLN A 133 2.42 2.84 30.23
N GLU A 134 2.98 3.31 29.13
CA GLU A 134 2.37 4.36 28.32
C GLU A 134 2.45 3.92 26.85
N HIS A 135 1.28 3.93 26.21
CA HIS A 135 1.08 3.51 24.83
C HIS A 135 1.97 4.32 23.89
N VAL A 136 2.68 3.60 23.02
CA VAL A 136 3.45 4.20 21.92
C VAL A 136 2.44 4.69 20.89
N ASP A 137 2.29 6.01 20.81
CA ASP A 137 1.71 6.72 19.65
C ASP A 137 2.41 6.21 18.38
N SER A 138 1.68 5.43 17.57
CA SER A 138 2.09 5.21 16.19
C SER A 138 1.96 6.54 15.46
N CYS A 139 3.03 6.94 14.76
CA CYS A 139 2.97 8.00 13.77
C CYS A 139 2.11 7.51 12.59
N GLU A 140 0.80 7.51 12.76
CA GLU A 140 -0.19 7.37 11.70
C GLU A 140 -0.80 8.75 11.45
N GLU A 141 -1.09 9.08 10.19
CA GLU A 141 -1.67 10.38 9.82
C GLU A 141 -3.11 10.48 10.35
N ASP A 142 -3.27 10.83 11.62
CA ASP A 142 -4.56 11.07 12.27
C ASP A 142 -5.40 12.11 11.50
N ILE A 143 -6.68 11.81 11.29
CA ILE A 143 -7.64 12.79 10.77
C ILE A 143 -8.20 13.58 11.94
N LEU A 144 -8.08 14.91 11.84
CA LEU A 144 -8.53 15.84 12.87
C LEU A 144 -9.98 16.26 12.61
N TYR A 145 -10.82 16.05 13.60
CA TYR A 145 -12.23 16.43 13.60
C TYR A 145 -12.53 17.44 14.71
N THR A 146 -13.55 18.26 14.48
CA THR A 146 -14.11 19.18 15.46
C THR A 146 -15.54 18.81 15.77
N PHE A 147 -15.90 18.82 17.05
CA PHE A 147 -17.23 18.46 17.53
C PHE A 147 -18.21 19.62 17.40
N HIS A 148 -19.36 19.35 16.79
CA HIS A 148 -20.43 20.32 16.61
C HIS A 148 -21.79 19.73 16.96
N HIS A 149 -22.68 20.64 17.34
CA HIS A 149 -24.08 20.35 17.59
C HIS A 149 -24.95 20.94 16.46
N ASP A 150 -25.50 20.07 15.61
CA ASP A 150 -26.36 20.45 14.47
C ASP A 150 -27.82 20.05 14.77
N GLY A 151 -28.59 21.00 15.33
CA GLY A 151 -29.99 20.77 15.68
C GLY A 151 -30.17 19.83 16.88
N ASP A 152 -30.66 18.61 16.65
CA ASP A 152 -30.78 17.55 17.67
C ASP A 152 -29.68 16.47 17.51
N LYS A 153 -28.80 16.61 16.51
CA LYS A 153 -27.74 15.63 16.20
C LYS A 153 -26.36 16.14 16.64
N TYR A 154 -25.50 15.21 17.02
CA TYR A 154 -24.09 15.47 17.28
C TYR A 154 -23.23 14.97 16.12
N ILE A 155 -22.35 15.83 15.62
CA ILE A 155 -21.52 15.54 14.45
C ILE A 155 -20.05 15.92 14.70
N LEU A 156 -19.17 15.28 13.95
CA LEU A 156 -17.77 15.65 13.83
C LEU A 156 -17.53 16.24 12.42
N VAL A 157 -16.80 17.34 12.32
CA VAL A 157 -16.47 17.99 11.04
C VAL A 157 -14.96 18.08 10.89
N ASP A 158 -14.43 17.60 9.77
CA ASP A 158 -13.00 17.65 9.47
C ASP A 158 -12.56 19.00 8.85
N ASN A 159 -11.29 19.08 8.42
CA ASN A 159 -10.73 20.25 7.77
C ASN A 159 -11.17 20.45 6.30
N GLN A 160 -11.90 19.51 5.71
CA GLN A 160 -12.46 19.57 4.36
C GLN A 160 -13.98 19.82 4.38
N ASP A 161 -14.55 20.16 5.55
CA ASP A 161 -15.99 20.28 5.79
C ASP A 161 -16.77 18.97 5.58
N GLU A 162 -16.12 17.81 5.62
CA GLU A 162 -16.80 16.52 5.65
C GLU A 162 -17.40 16.26 7.03
N ARG A 163 -18.67 15.82 7.03
CA ARG A 163 -19.46 15.58 8.23
C ARG A 163 -19.49 14.10 8.56
N LEU A 164 -19.17 13.75 9.79
CA LEU A 164 -19.27 12.42 10.36
C LEU A 164 -20.36 12.43 11.44
N GLU A 165 -21.43 11.68 11.22
CA GLU A 165 -22.48 11.48 12.23
C GLU A 165 -21.96 10.54 13.34
N LEU A 166 -22.23 10.90 14.60
CA LEU A 166 -21.75 10.14 15.75
C LEU A 166 -22.69 8.99 16.15
N GLU A 167 -23.96 9.05 15.78
CA GLU A 167 -24.94 7.99 16.09
C GLU A 167 -24.51 6.67 15.41
N ASP A 168 -24.41 5.61 16.21
CA ASP A 168 -23.93 4.28 15.79
C ASP A 168 -22.54 4.28 15.10
N CYS A 169 -21.71 5.28 15.40
CA CYS A 169 -20.39 5.40 14.79
C CYS A 169 -19.41 4.34 15.36
N PRO A 170 -18.81 3.47 14.52
CA PRO A 170 -17.96 2.37 14.99
C PRO A 170 -16.50 2.78 15.26
N PHE A 171 -16.18 4.07 15.17
CA PHE A 171 -14.80 4.54 15.31
C PHE A 171 -14.38 4.69 16.77
N ILE A 172 -13.09 4.46 17.00
CA ILE A 172 -12.39 4.79 18.22
C ILE A 172 -11.82 6.19 18.04
N PHE A 173 -12.16 7.08 18.98
CA PHE A 173 -11.76 8.46 18.98
C PHE A 173 -10.66 8.69 20.01
N ASN A 174 -9.72 9.55 19.66
CA ASN A 174 -8.73 10.08 20.57
C ASN A 174 -9.06 11.55 20.85
N TRP A 175 -8.99 11.96 22.12
CA TRP A 175 -9.18 13.36 22.52
C TRP A 175 -8.29 13.72 23.71
N SER A 176 -8.13 15.01 23.99
CA SER A 176 -7.33 15.47 25.13
C SER A 176 -8.19 16.22 26.15
N VAL A 177 -8.14 15.81 27.41
CA VAL A 177 -8.81 16.48 28.54
C VAL A 177 -7.73 16.91 29.54
N LYS A 178 -7.59 18.22 29.76
CA LYS A 178 -6.62 18.80 30.72
C LYS A 178 -5.17 18.33 30.48
N GLY A 179 -4.80 18.06 29.22
CA GLY A 179 -3.46 17.61 28.85
C GLY A 179 -3.25 16.10 28.98
N GLN A 180 -4.28 15.33 29.32
CA GLN A 180 -4.25 13.86 29.26
C GLN A 180 -4.94 13.38 27.99
N HIS A 181 -4.27 12.53 27.24
CA HIS A 181 -4.85 11.83 26.11
C HIS A 181 -5.82 10.74 26.60
N GLN A 182 -6.97 10.68 25.95
CA GLN A 182 -8.04 9.74 26.21
C GLN A 182 -8.42 9.09 24.89
N THR A 183 -8.69 7.80 24.94
CA THR A 183 -9.13 6.99 23.80
C THR A 183 -10.44 6.32 24.18
N GLY A 184 -11.38 6.24 23.25
CA GLY A 184 -12.68 5.65 23.54
C GLY A 184 -13.69 5.75 22.40
N GLN A 185 -14.94 5.46 22.71
CA GLN A 185 -16.02 5.37 21.71
C GLN A 185 -17.14 6.34 22.02
N TYR A 186 -17.91 6.70 21.00
CA TYR A 186 -19.17 7.41 21.20
C TYR A 186 -20.21 6.45 21.79
N ASP A 187 -20.95 6.92 22.80
CA ASP A 187 -22.05 6.18 23.40
C ASP A 187 -23.39 6.73 22.89
N THR A 188 -23.93 7.74 23.56
CA THR A 188 -25.20 8.38 23.20
C THR A 188 -25.24 9.84 23.64
N ASN A 189 -26.09 10.65 23.00
CA ASN A 189 -26.40 12.03 23.40
C ASN A 189 -25.16 12.92 23.61
N GLY A 190 -24.19 12.86 22.70
CA GLY A 190 -22.98 13.70 22.80
C GLY A 190 -21.98 13.21 23.85
N CYS A 191 -22.14 11.99 24.38
CA CYS A 191 -21.23 11.39 25.36
C CYS A 191 -20.24 10.45 24.70
N PHE A 192 -18.97 10.58 25.06
CA PHE A 192 -17.91 9.64 24.74
C PHE A 192 -17.52 8.86 26.00
N ILE A 193 -17.19 7.58 25.86
CA ILE A 193 -16.73 6.72 26.95
C ILE A 193 -15.28 6.36 26.67
N ALA A 194 -14.37 6.79 27.55
CA ALA A 194 -12.97 6.39 27.51
C ALA A 194 -12.83 4.90 27.81
N GLU A 195 -11.72 4.27 27.40
CA GLU A 195 -11.41 2.87 27.74
C GLU A 195 -11.36 2.61 29.27
N SER A 196 -11.05 3.65 30.04
CA SER A 196 -11.11 3.64 31.51
C SER A 196 -12.55 3.54 32.08
N GLY A 197 -13.56 3.69 31.22
CA GLY A 197 -14.98 3.81 31.56
C GLY A 197 -15.42 5.22 31.93
N GLU A 198 -14.51 6.22 31.90
CA GLU A 198 -14.86 7.61 32.20
C GLU A 198 -15.71 8.22 31.08
N ARG A 199 -16.76 8.95 31.47
CA ARG A 199 -17.67 9.63 30.53
C ARG A 199 -17.20 11.04 30.26
N TYR A 200 -17.10 11.39 28.99
CA TYR A 200 -16.69 12.71 28.52
C TYR A 200 -17.79 13.37 27.69
N TYR A 201 -18.14 14.59 28.07
CA TYR A 201 -19.08 15.45 27.35
C TYR A 201 -18.30 16.61 26.72
N PRO A 202 -17.90 16.50 25.44
CA PRO A 202 -17.20 17.58 24.73
C PRO A 202 -18.03 18.86 24.66
N LYS A 203 -17.31 19.98 24.62
CA LYS A 203 -17.89 21.28 24.27
C LYS A 203 -17.85 21.48 22.76
N GLU A 204 -18.67 22.40 22.26
CA GLU A 204 -18.59 22.86 20.87
C GLU A 204 -17.16 23.24 20.49
N GLY A 205 -16.68 22.74 19.35
CA GLY A 205 -15.31 22.92 18.86
C GLY A 205 -14.25 22.03 19.54
N ALA A 206 -14.64 21.07 20.38
CA ALA A 206 -13.70 20.10 20.93
C ALA A 206 -13.06 19.28 19.80
N VAL A 207 -11.75 19.02 19.93
CA VAL A 207 -10.97 18.35 18.91
C VAL A 207 -10.86 16.87 19.21
N PHE A 208 -11.12 16.06 18.19
CA PHE A 208 -10.96 14.62 18.20
C PHE A 208 -10.02 14.22 17.07
N THR A 209 -9.28 13.13 17.26
CA THR A 209 -8.54 12.48 16.18
C THR A 209 -9.00 11.05 15.99
N ILE A 210 -9.00 10.61 14.74
CA ILE A 210 -9.29 9.23 14.34
C ILE A 210 -8.12 8.77 13.47
N SER A 211 -7.50 7.64 13.81
CA SER A 211 -6.44 7.07 12.97
C SER A 211 -7.00 6.70 11.59
N LYS A 212 -6.24 7.03 10.54
CA LYS A 212 -6.57 6.67 9.15
C LYS A 212 -6.75 5.18 8.93
N ASP A 213 -6.11 4.34 9.72
CA ASP A 213 -6.21 2.89 9.61
C ASP A 213 -7.61 2.38 9.97
N GLN A 214 -8.37 3.15 10.76
CA GLN A 214 -9.78 2.87 11.03
C GLN A 214 -10.68 3.10 9.81
N PHE A 215 -10.19 3.84 8.79
CA PHE A 215 -10.85 4.00 7.50
C PHE A 215 -10.43 2.94 6.47
N ASP A 216 -9.54 2.01 6.83
CA ASP A 216 -9.23 0.86 5.99
C ASP A 216 -10.51 0.02 5.81
N PRO A 217 -11.00 -0.16 4.56
CA PRO A 217 -12.23 -0.92 4.28
C PRO A 217 -12.25 -2.33 4.86
N TYR A 218 -11.08 -2.96 4.98
CA TYR A 218 -10.91 -4.29 5.52
C TYR A 218 -10.88 -4.32 7.05
N VAL A 219 -10.27 -3.31 7.69
CA VAL A 219 -10.35 -3.16 9.16
C VAL A 219 -11.81 -3.00 9.57
N ILE A 220 -12.55 -2.14 8.86
CA ILE A 220 -13.98 -1.93 9.09
C ILE A 220 -14.75 -3.23 8.89
N LEU A 221 -14.49 -3.97 7.81
CA LEU A 221 -15.14 -5.26 7.58
C LEU A 221 -14.90 -6.24 8.73
N ARG A 222 -13.67 -6.34 9.24
CA ARG A 222 -13.38 -7.25 10.36
C ARG A 222 -14.10 -6.86 11.64
N ASN A 223 -14.23 -5.57 11.91
CA ASN A 223 -14.93 -5.04 13.08
C ASN A 223 -16.46 -5.19 12.93
N GLU A 224 -16.97 -5.16 11.70
CA GLU A 224 -18.39 -5.35 11.38
C GLU A 224 -18.84 -6.81 11.54
N LEU A 225 -17.98 -7.76 11.20
CA LEU A 225 -18.33 -9.18 11.24
C LEU A 225 -18.51 -9.68 12.68
N GLU A 226 -19.59 -10.44 12.91
CA GLU A 226 -19.72 -11.18 14.16
C GLU A 226 -18.53 -12.16 14.32
N PRO A 227 -18.07 -12.44 15.56
CA PRO A 227 -16.88 -13.27 15.78
C PRO A 227 -16.92 -14.64 15.10
N THR A 228 -18.11 -15.24 15.02
CA THR A 228 -18.39 -16.52 14.34
C THR A 228 -18.27 -16.44 12.81
N ALA A 229 -18.73 -15.33 12.23
CA ALA A 229 -18.59 -15.05 10.80
C ALA A 229 -17.12 -14.82 10.44
N LEU A 230 -16.39 -14.06 11.27
CA LEU A 230 -14.96 -13.81 11.13
C LEU A 230 -14.15 -15.11 11.19
N LEU A 231 -14.39 -15.96 12.20
CA LEU A 231 -13.77 -17.28 12.29
C LEU A 231 -14.04 -18.15 11.06
N SER A 232 -15.24 -18.05 10.49
CA SER A 232 -15.62 -18.79 9.29
C SER A 232 -14.85 -18.30 8.05
N LEU A 233 -14.67 -16.99 7.91
CA LEU A 233 -13.81 -16.36 6.90
C LEU A 233 -12.35 -16.84 7.05
N GLU A 234 -11.78 -16.73 8.25
CA GLU A 234 -10.40 -17.12 8.57
C GLU A 234 -10.11 -18.59 8.26
N LYS A 235 -11.02 -19.48 8.68
CA LYS A 235 -10.90 -20.93 8.41
C LYS A 235 -10.85 -21.21 6.92
N ASN A 236 -11.62 -20.49 6.11
CA ASN A 236 -11.63 -20.68 4.67
C ASN A 236 -10.41 -20.05 4.00
N LEU A 237 -9.95 -18.88 4.45
CA LEU A 237 -8.67 -18.31 4.01
C LEU A 237 -7.54 -19.32 4.23
N HIS A 238 -7.47 -19.92 5.42
CA HIS A 238 -6.49 -20.96 5.72
C HIS A 238 -6.60 -22.18 4.80
N ALA A 239 -7.82 -22.63 4.48
CA ALA A 239 -8.05 -23.74 3.53
C ALA A 239 -7.56 -23.43 2.10
N TYR A 240 -7.46 -22.16 1.74
CA TYR A 240 -6.87 -21.67 0.49
C TYR A 240 -5.42 -21.21 0.63
N GLN A 241 -4.76 -21.48 1.77
CA GLN A 241 -3.40 -21.03 2.07
C GLN A 241 -3.25 -19.49 1.98
N MET A 242 -4.33 -18.78 2.32
CA MET A 242 -4.41 -17.33 2.42
C MET A 242 -4.39 -16.88 3.87
N LYS A 243 -3.95 -15.64 4.07
CA LYS A 243 -3.87 -14.93 5.34
C LYS A 243 -4.38 -13.50 5.11
N HIS A 244 -4.67 -12.78 6.19
CA HIS A 244 -5.13 -11.39 6.11
C HIS A 244 -4.13 -10.47 5.40
N ASP A 245 -2.83 -10.68 5.61
CA ASP A 245 -1.73 -9.92 4.98
C ASP A 245 -1.56 -10.19 3.48
N HIS A 246 -2.24 -11.21 2.94
CA HIS A 246 -2.31 -11.47 1.51
C HIS A 246 -3.42 -10.67 0.80
N LEU A 247 -4.22 -9.89 1.54
CA LEU A 247 -5.22 -9.02 0.95
C LEU A 247 -4.54 -7.91 0.14
N ILE A 248 -4.96 -7.74 -1.11
CA ILE A 248 -4.45 -6.70 -2.01
C ILE A 248 -5.52 -5.64 -2.31
N GLU A 249 -6.79 -5.98 -2.18
CA GLU A 249 -7.89 -5.07 -2.50
C GLU A 249 -9.12 -5.44 -1.66
N CYS A 250 -9.77 -4.43 -1.08
CA CYS A 250 -11.05 -4.57 -0.40
C CYS A 250 -11.98 -3.43 -0.81
N HIS A 251 -13.09 -3.79 -1.45
CA HIS A 251 -14.19 -2.87 -1.70
C HIS A 251 -15.28 -3.15 -0.67
N ASN A 252 -15.32 -2.34 0.39
CA ASN A 252 -16.38 -2.38 1.38
C ASN A 252 -17.49 -1.41 1.01
N THR A 253 -18.61 -1.96 0.52
CA THR A 253 -19.79 -1.19 0.13
C THR A 253 -20.64 -0.77 1.33
N LEU A 254 -20.52 -1.43 2.49
CA LEU A 254 -21.31 -1.11 3.66
C LEU A 254 -20.91 0.26 4.25
N LEU A 255 -19.62 0.56 4.34
CA LEU A 255 -19.16 1.85 4.84
C LEU A 255 -19.80 3.01 4.05
N SER A 256 -19.85 2.87 2.73
CA SER A 256 -20.48 3.87 1.86
C SER A 256 -21.99 3.99 2.06
N GLN A 257 -22.66 2.95 2.56
CA GLN A 257 -24.09 2.97 2.87
C GLN A 257 -24.35 3.54 4.27
N LEU A 258 -23.50 3.23 5.25
CA LEU A 258 -23.56 3.79 6.61
C LEU A 258 -23.32 5.30 6.61
N LEU A 259 -22.37 5.78 5.81
CA LEU A 259 -22.05 7.21 5.73
C LEU A 259 -23.04 8.04 4.90
N LYS A 260 -23.91 7.42 4.10
CA LYS A 260 -24.73 8.15 3.09
C LYS A 260 -26.22 8.19 3.36
N VAL A 261 -26.76 7.46 4.35
CA VAL A 261 -28.20 7.23 4.40
C VAL A 261 -28.82 7.59 5.75
N ASP A 262 -29.54 8.71 5.76
CA ASP A 262 -30.45 9.11 6.83
C ASP A 262 -31.55 8.05 7.04
N GLY A 263 -31.56 7.42 8.22
CA GLY A 263 -32.72 6.71 8.76
C GLY A 263 -33.07 5.35 8.15
N GLN A 264 -32.25 4.80 7.24
CA GLN A 264 -32.48 3.47 6.70
C GLN A 264 -31.96 2.40 7.67
N LYS A 265 -32.82 1.47 8.07
CA LYS A 265 -32.50 0.40 9.03
C LYS A 265 -32.21 -0.95 8.39
N SER A 266 -32.16 -1.01 7.07
CA SER A 266 -31.90 -2.25 6.33
C SER A 266 -30.86 -2.01 5.24
N PHE A 267 -29.78 -2.77 5.33
CA PHE A 267 -28.61 -2.68 4.45
C PHE A 267 -28.38 -4.01 3.79
N LYS A 268 -28.03 -3.98 2.51
CA LYS A 268 -27.62 -5.16 1.77
C LYS A 268 -26.61 -4.78 0.71
N GLY A 269 -25.66 -5.66 0.47
CA GLY A 269 -24.61 -5.40 -0.50
C GLY A 269 -23.67 -6.56 -0.68
N VAL A 270 -22.61 -6.29 -1.43
CA VAL A 270 -21.56 -7.25 -1.71
C VAL A 270 -20.23 -6.53 -1.58
N ASN A 271 -19.42 -7.00 -0.64
CA ASN A 271 -18.03 -6.59 -0.53
C ASN A 271 -17.17 -7.51 -1.40
N PHE A 272 -16.16 -6.95 -2.04
CA PHE A 272 -15.20 -7.70 -2.85
C PHE A 272 -13.85 -7.66 -2.17
N LEU A 273 -13.28 -8.83 -1.91
CA LEU A 273 -11.95 -8.97 -1.36
C LEU A 273 -11.09 -9.78 -2.31
N THR A 274 -9.92 -9.26 -2.63
CA THR A 274 -8.95 -9.96 -3.47
C THR A 274 -7.73 -10.29 -2.63
N TYR A 275 -7.43 -11.59 -2.50
CA TYR A 275 -6.24 -12.11 -1.84
C TYR A 275 -5.28 -12.69 -2.87
N LYS A 276 -3.99 -12.42 -2.69
CA LYS A 276 -2.94 -12.92 -3.56
C LYS A 276 -1.72 -13.34 -2.74
N ASN A 277 -1.29 -14.57 -2.93
CA ASN A 277 0.02 -15.02 -2.47
C ASN A 277 0.97 -15.19 -3.68
N ASN A 278 2.13 -15.82 -3.50
CA ASN A 278 3.10 -16.01 -4.58
C ASN A 278 2.63 -16.95 -5.70
N ALA A 279 1.60 -17.78 -5.46
CA ALA A 279 1.17 -18.86 -6.35
C ALA A 279 -0.26 -18.69 -6.86
N ASP A 280 -1.19 -18.22 -6.01
CA ASP A 280 -2.62 -18.25 -6.25
C ASP A 280 -3.28 -16.89 -6.01
N LEU A 281 -4.41 -16.70 -6.68
CA LEU A 281 -5.32 -15.57 -6.52
C LEU A 281 -6.66 -16.10 -6.04
N VAL A 282 -7.20 -15.50 -4.98
CA VAL A 282 -8.50 -15.85 -4.40
C VAL A 282 -9.35 -14.59 -4.32
N ILE A 283 -10.50 -14.63 -4.98
CA ILE A 283 -11.52 -13.59 -4.89
C ILE A 283 -12.57 -14.07 -3.91
N VAL A 284 -12.91 -13.23 -2.93
CA VAL A 284 -13.98 -13.47 -1.97
C VAL A 284 -15.08 -12.44 -2.21
N GLN A 285 -16.28 -12.92 -2.50
CA GLN A 285 -17.48 -12.10 -2.55
C GLN A 285 -18.22 -12.27 -1.23
N HIS A 286 -18.29 -11.22 -0.43
CA HIS A 286 -18.99 -11.21 0.84
C HIS A 286 -20.34 -10.52 0.66
N HIS A 287 -21.39 -11.32 0.55
CA HIS A 287 -22.76 -10.84 0.55
C HIS A 287 -23.22 -10.63 1.99
N TYR A 288 -23.69 -9.42 2.30
CA TYR A 288 -24.19 -9.09 3.63
C TYR A 288 -25.63 -8.61 3.56
N GLU A 289 -26.40 -8.92 4.60
CA GLU A 289 -27.67 -8.26 4.92
C GLU A 289 -27.66 -7.89 6.42
N ARG A 290 -28.13 -6.69 6.71
CA ARG A 290 -28.30 -6.15 8.07
C ARG A 290 -29.71 -5.57 8.20
N GLU A 291 -30.42 -5.92 9.26
CA GLU A 291 -31.65 -5.23 9.65
C GLU A 291 -31.53 -4.77 11.12
N LEU A 292 -31.34 -3.47 11.30
CA LEU A 292 -31.21 -2.81 12.60
C LEU A 292 -32.59 -2.61 13.25
N HIS A 293 -32.73 -3.02 14.51
CA HIS A 293 -33.98 -2.94 15.25
C HIS A 293 -33.79 -2.24 16.60
N ASN A 294 -34.48 -1.11 16.82
CA ASN A 294 -34.36 -0.33 18.07
C ASN A 294 -34.72 -1.10 19.37
N HIS A 295 -35.51 -2.17 19.27
CA HIS A 295 -36.06 -2.90 20.44
C HIS A 295 -35.98 -4.43 20.29
N LYS A 296 -35.24 -4.93 19.30
CA LYS A 296 -35.01 -6.37 19.07
C LYS A 296 -33.56 -6.56 18.66
N LYS A 297 -33.04 -7.79 18.78
CA LYS A 297 -31.71 -8.09 18.24
C LYS A 297 -31.71 -7.95 16.72
N ASP A 298 -30.63 -7.40 16.19
CA ASP A 298 -30.45 -7.19 14.77
C ASP A 298 -30.38 -8.51 14.01
N LYS A 299 -30.82 -8.48 12.75
CA LYS A 299 -30.69 -9.62 11.84
C LYS A 299 -29.41 -9.45 11.03
N VAL A 300 -28.52 -10.43 11.15
CA VAL A 300 -27.19 -10.44 10.52
C VAL A 300 -27.08 -11.68 9.64
N TYR A 301 -26.82 -11.47 8.37
CA TYR A 301 -26.58 -12.51 7.38
C TYR A 301 -25.31 -12.20 6.61
N ASP A 302 -24.40 -13.18 6.53
CA ASP A 302 -23.13 -13.09 5.84
C ASP A 302 -22.91 -14.33 4.98
N ARG A 303 -22.58 -14.14 3.71
CA ARG A 303 -22.26 -15.21 2.78
C ARG A 303 -20.96 -14.90 2.05
N PHE A 304 -19.96 -15.73 2.28
CA PHE A 304 -18.64 -15.64 1.65
C PHE A 304 -18.55 -16.66 0.50
N GLU A 305 -18.42 -16.18 -0.73
CA GLU A 305 -18.09 -16.99 -1.90
C GLU A 305 -16.61 -16.83 -2.25
N PHE A 306 -15.83 -17.90 -2.13
CA PHE A 306 -14.43 -17.95 -2.52
C PHE A 306 -14.31 -18.50 -3.93
N THR A 307 -13.55 -17.83 -4.79
CA THR A 307 -13.23 -18.30 -6.15
C THR A 307 -11.73 -18.15 -6.40
N THR A 308 -11.07 -19.26 -6.75
CA THR A 308 -9.65 -19.27 -7.12
C THR A 308 -9.46 -19.02 -8.61
N ASN A 309 -8.28 -18.57 -9.02
CA ASN A 309 -7.83 -18.55 -10.42
C ASN A 309 -7.85 -19.94 -11.10
N GLN A 310 -7.84 -21.04 -10.34
CA GLN A 310 -7.94 -22.41 -10.85
C GLN A 310 -9.40 -22.90 -10.97
N GLY A 311 -10.38 -22.04 -10.71
CA GLY A 311 -11.81 -22.37 -10.81
C GLY A 311 -12.39 -23.14 -9.61
N LYS A 312 -11.60 -23.40 -8.57
CA LYS A 312 -12.11 -23.94 -7.29
C LYS A 312 -13.00 -22.89 -6.61
N ARG A 313 -14.19 -23.31 -6.18
CA ARG A 313 -15.17 -22.48 -5.49
C ARG A 313 -15.54 -23.06 -4.12
N SER A 314 -15.74 -22.20 -3.12
CA SER A 314 -16.32 -22.54 -1.81
C SER A 314 -17.36 -21.49 -1.45
N VAL A 315 -18.42 -21.89 -0.76
CA VAL A 315 -19.44 -20.99 -0.25
C VAL A 315 -19.62 -21.28 1.22
N VAL A 316 -19.59 -20.23 2.03
CA VAL A 316 -19.75 -20.28 3.48
C VAL A 316 -20.84 -19.29 3.83
N MET A 317 -21.76 -19.71 4.68
CA MET A 317 -22.87 -18.87 5.12
C MET A 317 -22.86 -18.81 6.63
N TYR A 318 -23.03 -17.61 7.16
CA TYR A 318 -23.30 -17.32 8.54
C TYR A 318 -24.60 -16.53 8.62
N THR A 319 -25.41 -16.92 9.59
CA THR A 319 -26.74 -16.39 9.81
C THR A 319 -26.94 -16.44 11.31
N ASN A 320 -27.23 -15.31 11.95
CA ASN A 320 -27.52 -15.36 13.38
C ASN A 320 -28.86 -16.09 13.63
N GLU A 321 -29.06 -16.64 14.83
CA GLU A 321 -30.22 -17.50 15.20
C GLU A 321 -31.61 -16.85 14.98
N TYR A 322 -31.64 -15.57 14.62
CA TYR A 322 -32.85 -14.77 14.45
C TYR A 322 -33.18 -14.48 12.97
N SER A 323 -32.34 -14.92 12.05
CA SER A 323 -32.64 -14.92 10.62
C SER A 323 -33.35 -16.22 10.28
N ARG A 324 -34.65 -16.10 9.96
CA ARG A 324 -35.60 -17.20 9.78
C ARG A 324 -35.15 -18.31 8.84
#